data_AF-A0AAE1M4Q2-F1
#
_entry.id   AF-A0AAE1M4Q2-F1
#
_cell.length_a   1.000
_cell.length_b   1.000
_cell.length_c   1.000
_cell.angle_alpha   90.00
_cell.angle_beta   90.00
_cell.angle_gamma   90.00
#
_symmetry.space_group_name_H-M   'P 1'
#
loop_
_entity.id
_entity.type
_entity.pdbx_description
1 polymer ?
#
loop_
_entity_poly.entity_id
_entity_poly.type
_entity_poly.pdbx_seq_one_letter_code
_entity_poly.pdbx_strand_id
1 'polypeptide(L)'
;MAIAQQGGVSTAHVNMMTDTIIANLPADGLRVVMRALLVLFPEITRAFECETKKFVEQRAISSIIGKDKKASLAELKRTQQIARSMLGCGLSFESLQLFQNLVAQGTILISRTSDDSQYELFTFLTSVDGDIVQAMTAVQKSLFIDTGTRVMDNGEHALVEALYQSLTSCYATLKTTEHDYPFGRSLISTAGILGLPRPTLLDAHQDLGKQTSMIPLPQQARETFLLNGRTVPRIFSGLWQMSSPAWGAASSSKIVEQFSSHVRQGFTAFDMADHYGDAEVIFFSLVDSRPVFEMGCACEEHNIKLLTYGTLCGGFLADKWLGKPEPDIYDGSITPSQRKYFEMIRSWGGWSLFQELLTVLRVIATKHQVDISNVATRWVLDFPYVGAVIVGARMGISEHTDENLSSFGWSLDQSDRESIEEILIRSRRAEIFQKSQSNAVPET
;
A
#
# COMPACT_ATOMS: atom_id res chain seq x y z
N MET A 1 9.00 -26.72 -40.04
CA MET A 1 8.74 -25.61 -40.98
C MET A 1 7.24 -25.53 -41.22
N ALA A 2 6.57 -24.62 -40.53
CA ALA A 2 5.29 -24.07 -40.94
C ALA A 2 5.35 -22.60 -40.54
N ILE A 3 5.61 -21.77 -41.55
CA ILE A 3 5.63 -20.32 -41.46
C ILE A 3 4.17 -19.87 -41.43
N ALA A 4 3.80 -19.02 -40.46
CA ALA A 4 2.63 -18.18 -40.56
C ALA A 4 3.09 -16.72 -40.54
N GLN A 5 2.60 -15.98 -41.53
CA GLN A 5 3.08 -14.69 -42.02
C GLN A 5 2.80 -13.51 -41.08
N GLN A 6 3.62 -12.48 -41.19
CA GLN A 6 3.31 -11.12 -40.74
C GLN A 6 2.14 -10.53 -41.55
N GLY A 7 1.28 -9.77 -40.87
CA GLY A 7 0.47 -8.70 -41.47
C GLY A 7 -1.02 -8.99 -41.62
N GLY A 8 -1.80 -8.65 -40.59
CA GLY A 8 -3.26 -8.56 -40.65
C GLY A 8 -3.86 -8.61 -39.25
N VAL A 9 -4.72 -7.65 -38.89
CA VAL A 9 -5.46 -7.64 -37.62
C VAL A 9 -6.36 -8.89 -37.61
N SER A 10 -5.86 -9.98 -37.02
CA SER A 10 -6.63 -11.17 -36.71
C SER A 10 -7.19 -10.98 -35.31
N THR A 11 -8.45 -10.56 -35.19
CA THR A 11 -9.19 -10.76 -33.95
C THR A 11 -9.39 -12.27 -33.78
N ALA A 12 -8.50 -12.91 -33.04
CA ALA A 12 -8.64 -14.33 -32.70
C ALA A 12 -9.91 -14.52 -31.86
N HIS A 13 -10.80 -15.42 -32.30
CA HIS A 13 -12.02 -15.74 -31.56
C HIS A 13 -11.65 -16.45 -30.25
N VAL A 14 -12.10 -15.93 -29.11
CA VAL A 14 -11.97 -16.62 -27.81
C VAL A 14 -12.79 -17.91 -27.90
N ASN A 15 -12.14 -19.07 -27.83
CA ASN A 15 -12.86 -20.34 -27.98
C ASN A 15 -13.85 -20.55 -26.81
N MET A 16 -14.87 -21.40 -27.03
CA MET A 16 -15.95 -21.64 -26.08
C MET A 16 -15.45 -22.15 -24.72
N MET A 17 -14.35 -22.90 -24.68
CA MET A 17 -13.76 -23.40 -23.43
C MET A 17 -13.15 -22.24 -22.62
N THR A 18 -12.44 -21.32 -23.27
CA THR A 18 -11.92 -20.12 -22.63
C THR A 18 -13.03 -19.19 -22.15
N ASP A 19 -14.10 -19.03 -22.93
CA ASP A 19 -15.26 -18.23 -22.51
C ASP A 19 -15.96 -18.85 -21.29
N THR A 20 -16.08 -20.18 -21.25
CA THR A 20 -16.60 -20.91 -20.08
C THR A 20 -15.76 -20.66 -18.84
N ILE A 21 -14.43 -20.60 -18.96
CA ILE A 21 -13.53 -20.25 -17.86
C ILE A 21 -13.81 -18.81 -17.38
N ILE A 22 -13.87 -17.84 -18.29
CA ILE A 22 -14.12 -16.42 -17.95
C ILE A 22 -15.49 -16.25 -17.27
N ALA A 23 -16.52 -16.92 -17.77
CA ALA A 23 -17.89 -16.79 -17.28
C ALA A 23 -18.11 -17.40 -15.88
N ASN A 24 -17.34 -18.44 -15.52
CA ASN A 24 -17.57 -19.21 -14.29
C ASN A 24 -16.50 -18.98 -13.22
N LEU A 25 -15.33 -18.41 -13.56
CA LEU A 25 -14.33 -18.07 -12.54
C LEU A 25 -14.89 -17.00 -11.60
N PRO A 26 -14.76 -17.19 -10.26
CA PRO A 26 -15.08 -16.13 -9.32
C PRO A 26 -14.15 -14.93 -9.55
N ALA A 27 -14.62 -13.73 -9.21
CA ALA A 27 -13.89 -12.49 -9.48
C ALA A 27 -12.45 -12.49 -8.91
N ASP A 28 -12.24 -13.09 -7.73
CA ASP A 28 -10.90 -13.24 -7.14
C ASP A 28 -10.01 -14.21 -7.92
N GLY A 29 -10.58 -15.31 -8.40
CA GLY A 29 -9.92 -16.23 -9.32
C GLY A 29 -9.46 -15.52 -10.60
N LEU A 30 -10.36 -14.77 -11.23
CA LEU A 30 -10.06 -14.01 -12.44
C LEU A 30 -8.93 -12.99 -12.22
N ARG A 31 -8.93 -12.28 -11.08
CA ARG A 31 -7.87 -11.31 -10.73
C ARG A 31 -6.50 -11.96 -10.61
N VAL A 32 -6.41 -13.12 -9.97
CA VAL A 32 -5.12 -13.79 -9.79
C VAL A 32 -4.62 -14.38 -11.11
N VAL A 33 -5.50 -15.01 -11.91
CA VAL A 33 -5.14 -15.48 -13.25
C VAL A 33 -4.66 -14.32 -14.12
N MET A 34 -5.37 -13.18 -14.10
CA MET A 34 -4.97 -11.98 -14.85
C MET A 34 -3.59 -11.45 -14.40
N ARG A 35 -3.33 -11.37 -13.09
CA ARG A 35 -2.01 -10.97 -12.58
C ARG A 35 -0.91 -11.93 -13.03
N ALA A 36 -1.16 -13.23 -12.97
CA ALA A 36 -0.19 -14.23 -13.44
C ALA A 36 0.09 -14.07 -14.94
N LEU A 37 -0.94 -13.84 -15.76
CA LEU A 37 -0.77 -13.58 -17.19
C LEU A 37 0.06 -12.32 -17.45
N LEU A 38 -0.19 -11.23 -16.73
CA LEU A 38 0.57 -9.97 -16.88
C LEU A 38 2.04 -10.11 -16.45
N VAL A 39 2.32 -10.96 -15.46
CA VAL A 39 3.70 -11.28 -15.04
C VAL A 39 4.41 -12.16 -16.06
N LEU A 40 3.73 -13.18 -16.57
CA LEU A 40 4.30 -14.13 -17.54
C LEU A 40 4.49 -13.52 -18.93
N PHE A 41 3.62 -12.58 -19.30
CA PHE A 41 3.58 -11.95 -20.62
C PHE A 41 3.48 -10.42 -20.48
N PRO A 42 4.55 -9.72 -20.07
CA PRO A 42 4.53 -8.27 -19.85
C PRO A 42 4.02 -7.46 -21.05
N GLU A 43 4.18 -7.98 -22.27
CA GLU A 43 3.73 -7.38 -23.53
C GLU A 43 2.22 -7.18 -23.61
N ILE A 44 1.42 -7.96 -22.87
CA ILE A 44 -0.05 -7.84 -22.90
C ILE A 44 -0.56 -6.71 -21.99
N THR A 45 0.29 -6.17 -21.10
CA THR A 45 -0.10 -5.14 -20.12
C THR A 45 -0.74 -3.92 -20.78
N ARG A 46 -0.10 -3.41 -21.85
CA ARG A 46 -0.62 -2.25 -22.59
C ARG A 46 -1.95 -2.56 -23.28
N ALA A 47 -2.13 -3.79 -23.77
CA ALA A 47 -3.39 -4.20 -24.38
C ALA A 47 -4.50 -4.31 -23.33
N PHE A 48 -4.22 -4.89 -22.16
CA PHE A 48 -5.14 -4.96 -21.03
C PHE A 48 -5.58 -3.57 -20.58
N GLU A 49 -4.64 -2.63 -20.40
CA GLU A 49 -4.94 -1.24 -20.05
C GLU A 49 -5.81 -0.56 -21.13
N CYS A 50 -5.49 -0.76 -22.41
CA CYS A 50 -6.24 -0.19 -23.52
C CYS A 50 -7.68 -0.70 -23.59
N GLU A 51 -7.90 -2.02 -23.47
CA GLU A 51 -9.25 -2.60 -23.47
C GLU A 51 -10.03 -2.21 -22.22
N THR A 52 -9.37 -2.13 -21.07
CA THR A 52 -9.98 -1.64 -19.83
C THR A 52 -10.41 -0.19 -19.99
N LYS A 53 -9.57 0.67 -20.59
CA LYS A 53 -9.87 2.08 -20.90
C LYS A 53 -11.17 2.20 -21.71
N LYS A 54 -11.29 1.45 -22.81
CA LYS A 54 -12.50 1.42 -23.65
C LYS A 54 -13.74 1.01 -22.86
N PHE A 55 -13.63 -0.03 -22.02
CA PHE A 55 -14.74 -0.51 -21.20
C PHE A 55 -15.19 0.55 -20.19
N VAL A 56 -14.26 1.19 -19.48
CA VAL A 56 -14.61 2.16 -18.43
C VAL A 56 -15.17 3.46 -19.02
N GLU A 57 -14.67 3.92 -20.17
CA GLU A 57 -15.20 5.10 -20.87
C GLU A 57 -16.68 4.93 -21.24
N GLN A 58 -17.05 3.74 -21.75
CA GLN A 58 -18.44 3.42 -22.07
C GLN A 58 -19.34 3.39 -20.82
N ARG A 59 -18.79 2.99 -19.66
CA ARG A 59 -19.54 2.84 -18.42
C ARG A 59 -19.56 4.11 -17.56
N ALA A 60 -18.58 4.99 -17.71
CA ALA A 60 -18.45 6.20 -16.89
C ALA A 60 -19.71 7.07 -16.95
N ILE A 61 -20.22 7.35 -18.15
CA ILE A 61 -21.44 8.15 -18.35
C ILE A 61 -22.64 7.52 -17.63
N SER A 62 -22.83 6.21 -17.78
CA SER A 62 -23.94 5.49 -17.14
C SER A 62 -23.81 5.37 -15.62
N SER A 63 -22.62 5.61 -15.09
CA SER A 63 -22.32 5.55 -13.65
C SER A 63 -22.54 6.89 -12.95
N ILE A 64 -22.73 7.98 -13.68
CA ILE A 64 -23.07 9.28 -13.09
C ILE A 64 -24.49 9.20 -12.52
N ILE A 65 -24.60 9.36 -11.21
CA ILE A 65 -25.89 9.36 -10.53
C ILE A 65 -26.52 10.76 -10.67
N GLY A 66 -27.70 10.82 -11.29
CA GLY A 66 -28.44 12.08 -11.49
C GLY A 66 -28.73 12.81 -10.17
N LYS A 67 -28.68 14.14 -10.20
CA LYS A 67 -28.84 15.01 -9.01
C LYS A 67 -30.14 14.75 -8.25
N ASP A 68 -31.22 14.40 -8.95
CA ASP A 68 -32.55 14.17 -8.38
C ASP A 68 -32.77 12.74 -7.87
N LYS A 69 -31.84 11.82 -8.14
CA LYS A 69 -31.96 10.42 -7.73
C LYS A 69 -31.51 10.25 -6.28
N LYS A 70 -32.29 9.51 -5.48
CA LYS A 70 -31.85 9.06 -4.16
C LYS A 70 -30.84 7.91 -4.33
N ALA A 71 -29.55 8.23 -4.30
CA ALA A 71 -28.47 7.25 -4.41
C ALA A 71 -28.45 6.31 -3.21
N SER A 72 -28.28 5.01 -3.46
CA SER A 72 -27.95 4.01 -2.45
C SER A 72 -26.42 3.87 -2.27
N LEU A 73 -25.97 3.40 -1.11
CA LEU A 73 -24.55 3.10 -0.87
C LEU A 73 -23.98 2.11 -1.91
N ALA A 74 -24.79 1.16 -2.39
CA ALA A 74 -24.40 0.20 -3.42
C ALA A 74 -24.17 0.85 -4.80
N GLU A 75 -24.90 1.92 -5.13
CA GLU A 75 -24.65 2.70 -6.35
C GLU A 75 -23.38 3.54 -6.24
N LEU A 76 -23.13 4.14 -5.07
CA LEU A 76 -21.88 4.85 -4.81
C LEU A 76 -20.68 3.91 -4.90
N LYS A 77 -20.74 2.71 -4.30
CA LYS A 77 -19.69 1.69 -4.40
C LYS A 77 -19.38 1.30 -5.85
N ARG A 78 -20.41 1.13 -6.69
CA ARG A 78 -20.22 0.85 -8.13
C ARG A 78 -19.56 2.02 -8.87
N THR A 79 -19.97 3.24 -8.56
CA THR A 79 -19.38 4.46 -9.15
C THR A 79 -17.91 4.61 -8.77
N GLN A 80 -17.55 4.34 -7.49
CA GLN A 80 -16.17 4.32 -7.01
C GLN A 80 -15.32 3.27 -7.76
N GLN A 81 -15.86 2.09 -8.04
CA GLN A 81 -15.14 1.04 -8.78
C GLN A 81 -14.78 1.49 -10.21
N ILE A 82 -15.69 2.16 -10.91
CA ILE A 82 -15.41 2.71 -12.23
C ILE A 82 -14.38 3.84 -12.15
N ALA A 83 -14.52 4.77 -11.19
CA ALA A 83 -13.56 5.85 -10.98
C ALA A 83 -12.14 5.33 -10.72
N ARG A 84 -11.99 4.32 -9.85
CA ARG A 84 -10.70 3.65 -9.61
C ARG A 84 -10.13 2.98 -10.86
N SER A 85 -10.98 2.35 -11.66
CA SER A 85 -10.54 1.69 -12.90
C SER A 85 -10.09 2.72 -13.95
N MET A 86 -10.75 3.88 -14.02
CA MET A 86 -10.31 5.01 -14.84
C MET A 86 -8.92 5.49 -14.40
N LEU A 87 -8.71 5.72 -13.10
CA LEU A 87 -7.39 6.08 -12.56
C LEU A 87 -6.31 5.07 -12.94
N GLY A 88 -6.60 3.77 -12.77
CA GLY A 88 -5.66 2.69 -13.09
C GLY A 88 -5.25 2.62 -14.58
N CYS A 89 -6.07 3.15 -15.48
CA CYS A 89 -5.79 3.19 -16.92
C CYS A 89 -5.37 4.59 -17.42
N GLY A 90 -4.91 5.46 -16.52
CA GLY A 90 -4.36 6.77 -16.86
C GLY A 90 -5.38 7.87 -17.19
N LEU A 91 -6.69 7.63 -16.95
CA LEU A 91 -7.76 8.61 -17.14
C LEU A 91 -7.89 9.52 -15.90
N SER A 92 -6.82 10.23 -15.54
CA SER A 92 -6.74 10.98 -14.29
C SER A 92 -7.75 12.11 -14.21
N PHE A 93 -7.86 12.94 -15.27
CA PHE A 93 -8.78 14.09 -15.31
C PHE A 93 -10.24 13.65 -15.49
N GLU A 94 -10.49 12.67 -16.35
CA GLU A 94 -11.83 12.20 -16.68
C GLU A 94 -12.48 11.51 -15.47
N SER A 95 -11.68 10.86 -14.61
CA SER A 95 -12.19 10.26 -13.37
C SER A 95 -12.76 11.28 -12.38
N LEU A 96 -12.34 12.56 -12.45
CA LEU A 96 -12.72 13.60 -11.49
C LEU A 96 -14.22 13.87 -11.49
N GLN A 97 -14.88 13.71 -12.64
CA GLN A 97 -16.33 13.87 -12.74
C GLN A 97 -17.08 12.82 -11.89
N LEU A 98 -16.58 11.58 -11.84
CA LEU A 98 -17.18 10.54 -11.00
C LEU A 98 -16.89 10.80 -9.52
N PHE A 99 -15.69 11.28 -9.17
CA PHE A 99 -15.39 11.68 -7.80
C PHE A 99 -16.25 12.85 -7.33
N GLN A 100 -16.47 13.86 -8.18
CA GLN A 100 -17.39 14.95 -7.91
C GLN A 100 -18.81 14.40 -7.64
N ASN A 101 -19.28 13.46 -8.46
CA ASN A 101 -20.57 12.82 -8.28
C ASN A 101 -20.66 12.06 -6.95
N LEU A 102 -19.61 11.31 -6.57
CA LEU A 102 -19.51 10.59 -5.31
C LEU A 102 -19.56 11.53 -4.10
N VAL A 103 -18.84 12.65 -4.13
CA VAL A 103 -18.87 13.66 -3.04
C VAL A 103 -20.27 14.25 -2.90
N ALA A 104 -20.87 14.70 -4.01
CA ALA A 104 -22.19 15.32 -3.99
C ALA A 104 -23.27 14.35 -3.48
N GLN A 105 -23.31 13.13 -4.00
CA GLN A 105 -24.31 12.13 -3.61
C GLN A 105 -24.06 11.55 -2.22
N GLY A 106 -22.79 11.38 -1.84
CA GLY A 106 -22.40 11.00 -0.49
C GLY A 106 -22.86 12.01 0.56
N THR A 107 -22.73 13.31 0.27
CA THR A 107 -23.23 14.40 1.13
C THR A 107 -24.74 14.29 1.34
N ILE A 108 -25.49 14.09 0.27
CA ILE A 108 -26.96 13.92 0.33
C ILE A 108 -27.34 12.68 1.15
N LEU A 109 -26.57 11.60 1.02
CA LEU A 109 -26.83 10.35 1.72
C LEU A 109 -26.54 10.46 3.23
N ILE A 110 -25.49 11.20 3.63
CA ILE A 110 -25.21 11.46 5.05
C ILE A 110 -26.44 12.07 5.73
N SER A 111 -27.04 13.12 5.15
CA SER A 111 -28.19 13.81 5.74
C SER A 111 -29.48 12.97 5.84
N ARG A 112 -29.51 11.76 5.27
CA ARG A 112 -30.69 10.89 5.21
C ARG A 112 -30.52 9.55 5.92
N THR A 113 -29.32 9.24 6.38
CA THR A 113 -28.99 7.93 6.94
C THR A 113 -29.10 7.96 8.46
N SER A 114 -29.81 6.98 9.03
CA SER A 114 -29.92 6.76 10.49
C SER A 114 -28.57 6.35 11.11
N ASP A 115 -28.33 6.71 12.37
CA ASP A 115 -27.05 6.55 13.08
C ASP A 115 -26.41 5.15 12.91
N ASP A 116 -27.20 4.06 13.00
CA ASP A 116 -26.70 2.69 12.90
C ASP A 116 -26.02 2.35 11.54
N SER A 117 -26.40 3.02 10.46
CA SER A 117 -25.82 2.82 9.11
C SER A 117 -24.81 3.91 8.72
N GLN A 118 -24.62 4.94 9.56
CA GLN A 118 -23.70 6.02 9.25
C GLN A 118 -22.24 5.57 9.29
N TYR A 119 -21.87 4.65 10.19
CA TYR A 119 -20.49 4.18 10.29
C TYR A 119 -19.96 3.57 8.98
N GLU A 120 -20.76 2.72 8.32
CA GLU A 120 -20.39 2.12 7.04
C GLU A 120 -20.25 3.19 5.94
N LEU A 121 -21.17 4.16 5.93
CA LEU A 121 -21.14 5.28 4.98
C LEU A 121 -19.90 6.14 5.17
N PHE A 122 -19.57 6.56 6.41
CA PHE A 122 -18.38 7.36 6.68
C PHE A 122 -17.08 6.61 6.37
N THR A 123 -17.04 5.31 6.65
CA THR A 123 -15.90 4.46 6.24
C THR A 123 -15.75 4.44 4.71
N PHE A 124 -16.86 4.30 3.99
CA PHE A 124 -16.86 4.37 2.53
C PHE A 124 -16.42 5.75 2.00
N LEU A 125 -16.95 6.85 2.54
CA LEU A 125 -16.59 8.20 2.08
C LEU A 125 -15.12 8.55 2.41
N THR A 126 -14.59 8.05 3.52
CA THR A 126 -13.16 8.14 3.85
C THR A 126 -12.30 7.37 2.84
N SER A 127 -12.81 6.25 2.31
CA SER A 127 -12.16 5.53 1.21
C SER A 127 -12.17 6.36 -0.09
N VAL A 128 -13.30 7.01 -0.40
CA VAL A 128 -13.41 7.94 -1.55
C VAL A 128 -12.47 9.14 -1.40
N ASP A 129 -12.33 9.72 -0.21
CA ASP A 129 -11.37 10.80 0.06
C ASP A 129 -9.94 10.40 -0.31
N GLY A 130 -9.50 9.21 0.08
CA GLY A 130 -8.19 8.71 -0.32
C GLY A 130 -8.05 8.44 -1.82
N ASP A 131 -9.13 8.02 -2.51
CA ASP A 131 -9.12 7.85 -3.96
C ASP A 131 -8.97 9.19 -4.68
N ILE A 132 -9.59 10.25 -4.16
CA ILE A 132 -9.44 11.61 -4.71
C ILE A 132 -8.02 12.11 -4.51
N VAL A 133 -7.40 11.86 -3.35
CA VAL A 133 -5.98 12.20 -3.15
C VAL A 133 -5.09 11.51 -4.17
N GLN A 134 -5.36 10.24 -4.48
CA GLN A 134 -4.64 9.55 -5.56
C GLN A 134 -4.90 10.17 -6.93
N ALA A 135 -6.15 10.53 -7.23
CA ALA A 135 -6.50 11.20 -8.47
C ALA A 135 -5.73 12.52 -8.62
N MET A 136 -5.64 13.31 -7.55
CA MET A 136 -4.87 14.55 -7.51
C MET A 136 -3.38 14.29 -7.71
N THR A 137 -2.80 13.27 -7.07
CA THR A 137 -1.40 12.86 -7.33
C THR A 137 -1.18 12.44 -8.79
N ALA A 138 -2.12 11.69 -9.39
CA ALA A 138 -2.05 11.29 -10.79
C ALA A 138 -2.17 12.48 -11.75
N VAL A 139 -3.06 13.44 -11.45
CA VAL A 139 -3.16 14.72 -12.16
C VAL A 139 -1.85 15.49 -12.07
N GLN A 140 -1.26 15.62 -10.88
CA GLN A 140 0.02 16.31 -10.73
C GLN A 140 1.12 15.62 -11.53
N LYS A 141 1.17 14.28 -11.52
CA LYS A 141 2.11 13.49 -12.34
C LYS A 141 1.92 13.70 -13.84
N SER A 142 0.67 13.78 -14.33
CA SER A 142 0.40 14.02 -15.76
C SER A 142 0.67 15.46 -16.20
N LEU A 143 0.84 16.38 -15.26
CA LEU A 143 1.30 17.74 -15.52
C LEU A 143 2.83 17.86 -15.56
N PHE A 144 3.59 16.88 -15.06
CA PHE A 144 5.04 16.87 -15.21
C PHE A 144 5.44 16.49 -16.63
N ILE A 145 6.30 17.32 -17.23
CA ILE A 145 6.91 17.16 -18.54
C ILE A 145 8.43 17.41 -18.41
N ASP A 146 9.23 17.05 -19.41
CA ASP A 146 10.69 17.15 -19.34
C ASP A 146 11.21 18.57 -19.02
N THR A 147 10.42 19.60 -19.34
CA THR A 147 10.75 21.01 -19.08
C THR A 147 10.18 21.56 -17.76
N GLY A 148 9.62 20.71 -16.89
CA GLY A 148 9.04 21.09 -15.60
C GLY A 148 7.56 20.71 -15.47
N THR A 149 6.72 21.61 -14.98
CA THR A 149 5.28 21.35 -14.83
C THR A 149 4.51 22.20 -15.83
N ARG A 150 3.72 21.57 -16.70
CA ARG A 150 2.82 22.27 -17.62
C ARG A 150 1.62 22.82 -16.85
N VAL A 151 1.02 23.88 -17.38
CA VAL A 151 -0.25 24.41 -16.86
C VAL A 151 -1.40 23.55 -17.37
N MET A 152 -2.44 23.39 -16.54
CA MET A 152 -3.71 22.77 -16.96
C MET A 152 -4.37 23.61 -18.06
N ASP A 153 -5.00 22.97 -19.03
CA ASP A 153 -5.89 23.67 -19.95
C ASP A 153 -7.21 24.06 -19.26
N ASN A 154 -8.05 24.84 -19.95
CA ASN A 154 -9.31 25.34 -19.38
C ASN A 154 -10.29 24.20 -18.99
N GLY A 155 -10.29 23.10 -19.74
CA GLY A 155 -11.16 21.94 -19.46
C GLY A 155 -10.65 21.15 -18.26
N GLU A 156 -9.35 20.87 -18.22
CA GLU A 156 -8.67 20.25 -17.09
C GLU A 156 -8.85 21.06 -15.80
N HIS A 157 -8.65 22.37 -15.86
CA HIS A 157 -8.85 23.28 -14.73
C HIS A 157 -10.30 23.25 -14.24
N ALA A 158 -11.28 23.31 -15.17
CA ALA A 158 -12.69 23.26 -14.82
C ALA A 158 -13.09 21.96 -14.12
N LEU A 159 -12.49 20.82 -14.48
CA LEU A 159 -12.75 19.53 -13.82
C LEU A 159 -12.24 19.54 -12.36
N VAL A 160 -11.03 20.04 -12.13
CA VAL A 160 -10.45 20.15 -10.79
C VAL A 160 -11.22 21.17 -9.94
N GLU A 161 -11.61 22.31 -10.52
CA GLU A 161 -12.41 23.34 -9.87
C GLU A 161 -13.80 22.81 -9.48
N ALA A 162 -14.48 22.09 -10.38
CA ALA A 162 -15.80 21.52 -10.11
C ALA A 162 -15.77 20.50 -8.96
N LEU A 163 -14.70 19.70 -8.86
CA LEU A 163 -14.47 18.81 -7.73
C LEU A 163 -14.23 19.59 -6.43
N TYR A 164 -13.37 20.62 -6.48
CA TYR A 164 -13.10 21.49 -5.33
C TYR A 164 -14.37 22.17 -4.79
N GLN A 165 -15.23 22.66 -5.68
CA GLN A 165 -16.52 23.26 -5.31
C GLN A 165 -17.43 22.24 -4.62
N SER A 166 -17.48 20.99 -5.11
CA SER A 166 -18.26 19.92 -4.49
C SER A 166 -17.74 19.56 -3.09
N LEU A 167 -16.41 19.49 -2.93
CA LEU A 167 -15.76 19.23 -1.65
C LEU A 167 -16.06 20.33 -0.63
N THR A 168 -15.98 21.60 -1.06
CA THR A 168 -16.26 22.77 -0.23
C THR A 168 -17.75 22.85 0.14
N SER A 169 -18.65 22.56 -0.80
CA SER A 169 -20.09 22.50 -0.53
C SER A 169 -20.41 21.41 0.49
N CYS A 170 -19.80 20.23 0.37
CA CYS A 170 -19.94 19.15 1.36
C CYS A 170 -19.48 19.62 2.75
N TYR A 171 -18.31 20.27 2.82
CA TYR A 171 -17.79 20.82 4.06
C TYR A 171 -18.75 21.83 4.71
N ALA A 172 -19.29 22.76 3.92
CA ALA A 172 -20.25 23.74 4.40
C ALA A 172 -21.54 23.10 4.97
N THR A 173 -22.02 22.01 4.36
CA THR A 173 -23.17 21.25 4.84
C THR A 173 -22.88 20.50 6.15
N LEU A 174 -21.71 19.87 6.25
CA LEU A 174 -21.37 19.06 7.44
C LEU A 174 -20.88 19.89 8.62
N LYS A 175 -20.31 21.08 8.37
CA LYS A 175 -19.89 22.00 9.44
C LYS A 175 -21.02 22.42 10.38
N THR A 176 -22.27 22.38 9.92
CA THR A 176 -23.45 22.67 10.75
C THR A 176 -23.98 21.44 11.50
N THR A 177 -23.36 20.28 11.32
CA THR A 177 -23.71 19.00 11.96
C THR A 177 -22.61 18.59 12.94
N GLU A 178 -22.89 17.63 13.82
CA GLU A 178 -21.88 17.03 14.72
C GLU A 178 -20.99 15.97 14.02
N HIS A 179 -21.18 15.76 12.71
CA HIS A 179 -20.43 14.75 11.97
C HIS A 179 -19.06 15.25 11.50
N ASP A 180 -18.06 14.39 11.62
CA ASP A 180 -16.72 14.60 11.05
C ASP A 180 -16.81 14.83 9.53
N TYR A 181 -15.98 15.73 8.99
CA TYR A 181 -15.86 15.91 7.54
C TYR A 181 -14.94 14.84 6.93
N PRO A 182 -15.45 13.94 6.06
CA PRO A 182 -14.67 12.80 5.58
C PRO A 182 -13.65 13.17 4.49
N PHE A 183 -13.79 14.33 3.86
CA PHE A 183 -13.03 14.73 2.66
C PHE A 183 -11.90 15.74 2.92
N GLY A 184 -11.38 15.79 4.14
CA GLY A 184 -10.39 16.78 4.54
C GLY A 184 -9.09 16.76 3.72
N ARG A 185 -8.58 15.56 3.40
CA ARG A 185 -7.32 15.41 2.66
C ARG A 185 -7.48 15.79 1.20
N SER A 186 -8.56 15.32 0.57
CA SER A 186 -8.88 15.63 -0.82
C SER A 186 -9.16 17.12 -1.02
N LEU A 187 -9.83 17.80 -0.08
CA LEU A 187 -10.02 19.26 -0.17
C LEU A 187 -8.68 20.01 -0.19
N ILE A 188 -7.75 19.66 0.71
CA ILE A 188 -6.43 20.28 0.78
C ILE A 188 -5.61 19.99 -0.48
N SER A 189 -5.60 18.74 -0.93
CA SER A 189 -4.84 18.32 -2.11
C SER A 189 -5.37 19.00 -3.39
N THR A 190 -6.69 19.06 -3.56
CA THR A 190 -7.33 19.72 -4.71
C THR A 190 -7.08 21.23 -4.71
N ALA A 191 -7.15 21.89 -3.54
CA ALA A 191 -6.80 23.30 -3.40
C ALA A 191 -5.34 23.58 -3.82
N GLY A 192 -4.41 22.70 -3.43
CA GLY A 192 -3.00 22.81 -3.78
C GLY A 192 -2.76 22.77 -5.29
N ILE A 193 -3.43 21.88 -6.01
CA ILE A 193 -3.32 21.78 -7.49
C ILE A 193 -3.88 23.04 -8.17
N LEU A 194 -4.93 23.65 -7.62
CA LEU A 194 -5.49 24.91 -8.11
C LEU A 194 -4.66 26.15 -7.72
N GLY A 195 -3.58 25.99 -6.93
CA GLY A 195 -2.81 27.12 -6.40
C GLY A 195 -3.58 27.98 -5.40
N LEU A 196 -4.64 27.43 -4.79
CA LEU A 196 -5.46 28.14 -3.81
C LEU A 196 -4.82 28.07 -2.42
N PRO A 197 -5.11 29.04 -1.53
CA PRO A 197 -4.70 28.96 -0.13
C PRO A 197 -5.20 27.68 0.53
N ARG A 198 -4.37 27.10 1.41
CA ARG A 198 -4.74 25.89 2.16
C ARG A 198 -6.05 26.13 2.94
N PRO A 199 -7.11 25.33 2.70
CA PRO A 199 -8.37 25.49 3.41
C PRO A 199 -8.23 25.23 4.91
N THR A 200 -8.81 26.12 5.72
CA THR A 200 -8.84 25.97 7.19
C THR A 200 -10.05 25.13 7.58
N LEU A 201 -9.83 23.83 7.78
CA LEU A 201 -10.85 22.91 8.27
C LEU A 201 -10.98 23.03 9.79
N LEU A 202 -12.20 23.31 10.25
CA LEU A 202 -12.63 23.13 11.65
C LEU A 202 -12.85 21.63 11.92
N ASP A 203 -11.81 20.82 11.86
CA ASP A 203 -11.83 19.44 12.36
C ASP A 203 -10.67 19.30 13.34
N ALA A 204 -10.94 19.11 14.64
CA ALA A 204 -10.04 18.77 15.76
C ALA A 204 -8.67 19.50 15.89
N HIS A 205 -8.28 20.36 14.96
CA HIS A 205 -6.97 20.98 14.86
C HIS A 205 -6.83 22.17 15.82
N GLN A 206 -7.95 22.78 16.21
CA GLN A 206 -7.97 23.79 17.29
C GLN A 206 -7.70 23.17 18.68
N ASP A 207 -7.96 21.88 18.87
CA ASP A 207 -7.56 21.14 20.07
C ASP A 207 -6.19 20.49 19.94
N LEU A 208 -5.71 20.18 18.73
CA LEU A 208 -4.36 19.62 18.54
C LEU A 208 -3.25 20.56 19.01
N GLY A 209 -3.34 21.87 18.74
CA GLY A 209 -2.39 22.86 19.27
C GLY A 209 -2.35 22.89 20.80
N LYS A 210 -3.51 22.68 21.46
CA LYS A 210 -3.63 22.58 22.92
C LYS A 210 -3.19 21.20 23.46
N GLN A 211 -3.38 20.13 22.70
CA GLN A 211 -2.93 18.78 23.04
C GLN A 211 -1.41 18.62 22.87
N THR A 212 -0.78 19.21 21.84
CA THR A 212 0.69 19.16 21.65
C THR A 212 1.47 19.85 22.77
N SER A 213 0.91 20.88 23.41
CA SER A 213 1.54 21.51 24.58
C SER A 213 1.47 20.67 25.86
N MET A 214 0.64 19.63 25.90
CA MET A 214 0.50 18.72 27.06
C MET A 214 1.09 17.32 26.80
N ILE A 215 1.63 17.06 25.61
CA ILE A 215 2.23 15.77 25.28
C ILE A 215 3.66 15.73 25.84
N PRO A 216 3.98 14.78 26.72
CA PRO A 216 5.37 14.58 27.16
C PRO A 216 6.28 14.39 25.96
N LEU A 217 7.52 14.88 26.07
CA LEU A 217 8.55 14.63 25.06
C LEU A 217 8.55 13.14 24.69
N PRO A 218 8.59 12.79 23.38
CA PRO A 218 8.62 11.40 22.95
C PRO A 218 9.73 10.65 23.68
N GLN A 219 9.44 9.42 24.13
CA GLN A 219 10.50 8.61 24.70
C GLN A 219 11.63 8.43 23.68
N GLN A 220 12.87 8.55 24.16
CA GLN A 220 14.02 8.27 23.32
C GLN A 220 13.97 6.81 22.87
N ALA A 221 14.24 6.57 21.58
CA ALA A 221 14.24 5.23 21.03
C ALA A 221 15.27 4.34 21.76
N ARG A 222 14.87 3.10 22.06
CA ARG A 222 15.69 2.14 22.82
C ARG A 222 17.01 1.81 22.14
N GLU A 223 17.00 1.66 20.81
CA GLU A 223 18.20 1.48 20.00
C GLU A 223 18.25 2.52 18.88
N THR A 224 19.44 3.08 18.65
CA THR A 224 19.68 4.11 17.64
C THR A 224 20.95 3.83 16.84
N PHE A 225 21.10 4.49 15.69
CA PHE A 225 22.35 4.53 14.93
C PHE A 225 22.61 5.95 14.42
N LEU A 226 23.85 6.20 13.99
CA LEU A 226 24.26 7.49 13.43
C LEU A 226 24.05 7.49 11.91
N LEU A 227 23.29 8.46 11.41
CA LEU A 227 23.09 8.71 9.99
C LEU A 227 23.49 10.16 9.68
N ASN A 228 24.64 10.36 9.01
CA ASN A 228 25.18 11.68 8.66
C ASN A 228 25.19 12.68 9.84
N GLY A 229 25.67 12.24 11.01
CA GLY A 229 25.76 13.08 12.21
C GLY A 229 24.45 13.22 13.00
N ARG A 230 23.36 12.57 12.58
CA ARG A 230 22.09 12.53 13.31
C ARG A 230 21.88 11.17 13.95
N THR A 231 21.52 11.14 15.22
CA THR A 231 21.08 9.93 15.91
C THR A 231 19.63 9.63 15.53
N VAL A 232 19.40 8.49 14.90
CA VAL A 232 18.08 8.05 14.42
C VAL A 232 17.73 6.67 15.00
N PRO A 233 16.45 6.33 15.21
CA PRO A 233 16.03 5.04 15.75
C PRO A 233 16.34 3.88 14.78
N ARG A 234 16.48 2.66 15.29
CA ARG A 234 16.66 1.45 14.46
C ARG A 234 15.35 0.83 13.94
N ILE A 235 14.19 1.38 14.29
CA ILE A 235 12.89 1.02 13.69
C ILE A 235 12.26 2.28 13.09
N PHE A 236 11.87 2.18 11.83
CA PHE A 236 11.11 3.20 11.10
C PHE A 236 9.69 2.67 10.88
N SER A 237 8.69 3.53 11.08
CA SER A 237 7.31 3.20 10.74
C SER A 237 7.04 3.53 9.28
N GLY A 238 6.81 2.52 8.45
CA GLY A 238 6.47 2.69 7.04
C GLY A 238 5.02 3.13 6.87
N LEU A 239 4.80 4.20 6.11
CA LEU A 239 3.48 4.78 5.82
C LEU A 239 2.92 4.35 4.45
N TRP A 240 3.51 3.33 3.82
CA TRP A 240 3.15 2.88 2.47
C TRP A 240 1.67 2.47 2.35
N GLN A 241 1.01 2.03 3.41
CA GLN A 241 -0.42 1.70 3.38
C GLN A 241 -1.30 2.95 3.18
N MET A 242 -0.78 4.15 3.48
CA MET A 242 -1.45 5.41 3.18
C MET A 242 -1.39 5.78 1.70
N SER A 243 -0.61 5.06 0.88
CA SER A 243 -0.52 5.31 -0.56
C SER A 243 -1.82 4.98 -1.30
N SER A 244 -2.68 4.11 -0.76
CA SER A 244 -3.93 3.71 -1.40
C SER A 244 -5.02 3.24 -0.45
N PRO A 245 -6.29 3.68 -0.65
CA PRO A 245 -7.45 3.11 0.05
C PRO A 245 -7.62 1.61 -0.15
N ALA A 246 -7.03 1.02 -1.20
CA ALA A 246 -7.00 -0.43 -1.41
C ALA A 246 -6.29 -1.21 -0.27
N TRP A 247 -5.49 -0.52 0.54
CA TRP A 247 -4.78 -1.08 1.70
C TRP A 247 -5.47 -0.77 3.05
N GLY A 248 -6.58 -0.02 3.00
CA GLY A 248 -7.28 0.53 4.16
C GLY A 248 -7.36 2.06 4.08
N ALA A 249 -8.40 2.65 4.69
CA ALA A 249 -8.57 4.09 4.76
C ALA A 249 -8.98 4.51 6.17
N ALA A 250 -8.40 5.60 6.66
CA ALA A 250 -8.72 6.22 7.94
C ALA A 250 -8.90 7.74 7.75
N SER A 251 -9.72 8.35 8.61
CA SER A 251 -9.95 9.80 8.61
C SER A 251 -8.69 10.55 9.10
N SER A 252 -8.59 11.84 8.77
CA SER A 252 -7.48 12.68 9.25
C SER A 252 -7.39 12.71 10.78
N SER A 253 -8.53 12.77 11.48
CA SER A 253 -8.60 12.75 12.94
C SER A 253 -7.97 11.47 13.52
N LYS A 254 -8.36 10.30 13.00
CA LYS A 254 -7.80 9.01 13.39
C LYS A 254 -6.32 8.88 13.05
N ILE A 255 -5.89 9.34 11.86
CA ILE A 255 -4.47 9.31 11.48
C ILE A 255 -3.64 10.13 12.48
N VAL A 256 -4.08 11.33 12.84
CA VAL A 256 -3.34 12.21 13.76
C VAL A 256 -3.33 11.67 15.19
N GLU A 257 -4.46 11.13 15.67
CA GLU A 257 -4.54 10.48 16.97
C GLU A 257 -3.53 9.32 17.06
N GLN A 258 -3.49 8.47 16.04
CA GLN A 258 -2.61 7.30 16.03
C GLN A 258 -1.14 7.65 15.81
N PHE A 259 -0.86 8.67 14.98
CA PHE A 259 0.49 9.22 14.86
C PHE A 259 1.00 9.73 16.22
N SER A 260 0.13 10.43 16.97
CA SER A 260 0.44 10.91 18.32
C SER A 260 0.67 9.74 19.29
N SER A 261 -0.11 8.66 19.20
CA SER A 261 0.09 7.43 19.97
C SER A 261 1.44 6.77 19.68
N HIS A 262 1.80 6.61 18.40
CA HIS A 262 3.08 6.04 17.96
C HIS A 262 4.28 6.85 18.48
N VAL A 263 4.21 8.17 18.36
CA VAL A 263 5.25 9.08 18.86
C VAL A 263 5.41 8.95 20.38
N ARG A 264 4.31 8.84 21.15
CA ARG A 264 4.38 8.61 22.61
C ARG A 264 5.04 7.28 22.98
N GLN A 265 4.91 6.27 22.13
CA GLN A 265 5.52 4.95 22.31
C GLN A 265 6.99 4.89 21.83
N GLY A 266 7.56 6.00 21.35
CA GLY A 266 8.96 6.11 20.95
C GLY A 266 9.23 5.92 19.45
N PHE A 267 8.19 5.73 18.63
CA PHE A 267 8.33 5.71 17.17
C PHE A 267 8.47 7.14 16.65
N THR A 268 9.70 7.54 16.33
CA THR A 268 10.06 8.93 15.99
C THR A 268 10.64 9.07 14.59
N ALA A 269 10.73 7.98 13.83
CA ALA A 269 11.12 8.00 12.41
C ALA A 269 10.07 7.28 11.56
N PHE A 270 9.67 7.92 10.47
CA PHE A 270 8.65 7.43 9.56
C PHE A 270 9.19 7.46 8.12
N ASP A 271 8.91 6.39 7.36
CA ASP A 271 9.26 6.27 5.95
C ASP A 271 8.01 6.49 5.07
N MET A 272 8.16 7.30 4.02
CA MET A 272 7.11 7.56 3.04
C MET A 272 7.74 7.89 1.68
N ALA A 273 7.12 7.40 0.59
CA ALA A 273 7.49 7.74 -0.77
C ALA A 273 6.28 8.18 -1.60
N ASP A 274 6.53 9.02 -2.61
CA ASP A 274 5.59 9.48 -3.63
C ASP A 274 5.39 8.47 -4.79
N HIS A 275 6.35 7.57 -4.97
CA HIS A 275 6.28 6.36 -5.81
C HIS A 275 7.32 5.32 -5.33
N TYR A 276 6.93 4.05 -5.19
CA TYR A 276 7.89 2.97 -5.01
C TYR A 276 8.13 2.35 -6.39
N GLY A 277 9.13 2.85 -7.11
CA GLY A 277 9.64 2.26 -8.37
C GLY A 277 10.59 1.09 -8.10
N ASP A 278 11.77 1.08 -8.70
CA ASP A 278 12.80 0.02 -8.52
C ASP A 278 13.28 -0.17 -7.07
N ALA A 279 12.96 0.76 -6.18
CA ALA A 279 13.11 0.60 -4.73
C ALA A 279 12.31 -0.61 -4.19
N GLU A 280 11.29 -1.11 -4.91
CA GLU A 280 10.58 -2.34 -4.61
C GLU A 280 11.42 -3.63 -4.80
N VAL A 281 12.65 -3.54 -5.31
CA VAL A 281 13.48 -4.74 -5.58
C VAL A 281 14.35 -5.15 -4.38
N ILE A 282 14.63 -4.23 -3.44
CA ILE A 282 15.55 -4.44 -2.31
C ILE A 282 14.77 -4.80 -1.03
N PHE A 283 14.22 -6.02 -0.96
CA PHE A 283 13.66 -6.57 0.27
C PHE A 283 14.76 -7.13 1.18
N PHE A 284 14.55 -7.13 2.50
CA PHE A 284 15.39 -7.91 3.40
C PHE A 284 14.56 -8.60 4.49
N SER A 285 14.55 -9.93 4.48
CA SER A 285 13.92 -10.80 5.48
C SER A 285 14.60 -12.16 5.54
N LEU A 286 14.15 -13.05 6.42
CA LEU A 286 14.58 -14.46 6.44
C LEU A 286 14.25 -15.21 5.13
N VAL A 287 13.19 -14.79 4.42
CA VAL A 287 12.75 -15.39 3.14
C VAL A 287 13.48 -14.75 1.95
N ASP A 288 13.87 -13.47 2.06
CA ASP A 288 14.64 -12.76 1.05
C ASP A 288 15.92 -12.18 1.66
N SER A 289 16.99 -12.96 1.57
CA SER A 289 18.30 -12.66 2.14
C SER A 289 19.32 -12.21 1.09
N ARG A 290 18.87 -11.80 -0.11
CA ARG A 290 19.75 -11.32 -1.20
C ARG A 290 20.75 -10.23 -0.76
N PRO A 291 20.39 -9.27 0.13
CA PRO A 291 21.35 -8.28 0.61
C PRO A 291 22.58 -8.84 1.34
N VAL A 292 22.53 -10.09 1.83
CA VAL A 292 23.66 -10.73 2.56
C VAL A 292 24.84 -11.09 1.66
N PHE A 293 24.63 -11.25 0.34
CA PHE A 293 25.68 -11.74 -0.56
C PHE A 293 26.71 -10.65 -0.93
N GLU A 294 26.37 -9.72 -1.83
CA GLU A 294 27.31 -8.69 -2.31
C GLU A 294 27.02 -7.30 -1.73
N MET A 295 25.74 -6.97 -1.53
CA MET A 295 25.30 -5.64 -1.07
C MET A 295 25.80 -5.32 0.35
N GLY A 296 25.79 -6.30 1.25
CA GLY A 296 26.29 -6.15 2.62
C GLY A 296 27.77 -5.75 2.66
N CYS A 297 28.62 -6.44 1.89
CA CYS A 297 30.05 -6.13 1.79
C CYS A 297 30.30 -4.69 1.29
N ALA A 298 29.61 -4.27 0.22
CA ALA A 298 29.71 -2.91 -0.30
C ALA A 298 29.23 -1.86 0.71
N CYS A 299 28.16 -2.17 1.46
CA CYS A 299 27.65 -1.26 2.49
C CYS A 299 28.64 -1.10 3.66
N GLU A 300 29.29 -2.18 4.08
CA GLU A 300 30.33 -2.12 5.12
C GLU A 300 31.56 -1.33 4.63
N GLU A 301 32.06 -1.63 3.42
CA GLU A 301 33.23 -0.99 2.84
C GLU A 301 33.06 0.53 2.69
N HIS A 302 31.88 0.98 2.28
CA HIS A 302 31.58 2.40 2.05
C HIS A 302 30.87 3.09 3.22
N ASN A 303 30.72 2.41 4.36
CA ASN A 303 30.01 2.91 5.53
C ASN A 303 28.58 3.40 5.20
N ILE A 304 27.86 2.64 4.38
CA ILE A 304 26.47 2.85 4.01
C ILE A 304 25.57 2.06 4.99
N LYS A 305 24.45 2.64 5.39
CA LYS A 305 23.44 1.97 6.20
C LYS A 305 22.16 1.75 5.40
N LEU A 306 21.67 0.51 5.40
CA LEU A 306 20.42 0.14 4.76
C LEU A 306 19.22 0.45 5.66
N LEU A 307 18.14 0.97 5.06
CA LEU A 307 16.80 1.04 5.63
C LEU A 307 15.96 -0.01 4.90
N THR A 308 15.69 -1.14 5.54
CA THR A 308 15.11 -2.30 4.84
C THR A 308 13.63 -2.49 5.11
N TYR A 309 12.86 -2.83 4.09
CA TYR A 309 11.44 -3.14 4.19
C TYR A 309 11.17 -4.62 3.85
N GLY A 310 9.94 -5.07 4.13
CA GLY A 310 9.52 -6.46 3.87
C GLY A 310 10.02 -7.49 4.89
N THR A 311 10.63 -7.03 6.00
CA THR A 311 11.19 -7.84 7.09
C THR A 311 10.24 -8.93 7.60
N LEU A 312 8.94 -8.65 7.67
CA LEU A 312 7.92 -9.59 8.16
C LEU A 312 7.23 -10.41 7.06
N CYS A 313 7.71 -10.34 5.81
CA CYS A 313 7.18 -11.12 4.68
C CYS A 313 5.65 -10.98 4.53
N GLY A 314 5.14 -9.75 4.51
CA GLY A 314 3.68 -9.50 4.44
C GLY A 314 2.89 -9.94 5.69
N GLY A 315 3.58 -10.16 6.81
CA GLY A 315 3.00 -10.66 8.06
C GLY A 315 2.91 -12.19 8.13
N PHE A 316 3.61 -12.93 7.26
CA PHE A 316 3.75 -14.39 7.35
C PHE A 316 4.73 -14.85 8.42
N LEU A 317 5.76 -14.04 8.72
CA LEU A 317 6.68 -14.28 9.84
C LEU A 317 6.03 -13.83 11.15
N ALA A 318 4.96 -14.50 11.52
CA ALA A 318 4.16 -14.21 12.71
C ALA A 318 3.49 -15.47 13.25
N ASP A 319 3.28 -15.47 14.55
CA ASP A 319 2.69 -16.53 15.37
C ASP A 319 1.43 -17.16 14.78
N LYS A 320 0.55 -16.33 14.22
CA LYS A 320 -0.74 -16.74 13.65
C LYS A 320 -0.63 -17.74 12.49
N TRP A 321 0.53 -17.84 11.84
CA TRP A 321 0.78 -18.71 10.69
C TRP A 321 1.47 -20.03 11.05
N LEU A 322 1.94 -20.19 12.29
CA LEU A 322 2.57 -21.42 12.75
C LEU A 322 1.55 -22.57 12.78
N GLY A 323 1.92 -23.72 12.21
CA GLY A 323 1.10 -24.92 12.15
C GLY A 323 -0.11 -24.81 11.23
N LYS A 324 -0.20 -23.75 10.40
CA LYS A 324 -1.31 -23.58 9.47
C LYS A 324 -1.06 -24.33 8.16
N PRO A 325 -2.12 -24.88 7.52
CA PRO A 325 -2.01 -25.39 6.16
C PRO A 325 -1.62 -24.26 5.20
N GLU A 326 -1.13 -24.64 4.02
CA GLU A 326 -0.83 -23.68 2.95
C GLU A 326 -2.08 -22.85 2.64
N PRO A 327 -2.03 -21.52 2.73
CA PRO A 327 -3.21 -20.68 2.53
C PRO A 327 -3.68 -20.73 1.08
N ASP A 328 -4.99 -20.74 0.89
CA ASP A 328 -5.58 -20.45 -0.40
C ASP A 328 -5.39 -18.95 -0.72
N ILE A 329 -4.46 -18.64 -1.62
CA ILE A 329 -4.16 -17.25 -2.02
C ILE A 329 -5.33 -16.54 -2.71
N TYR A 330 -6.33 -17.30 -3.16
CA TYR A 330 -7.53 -16.79 -3.79
C TYR A 330 -8.62 -16.46 -2.78
N ASP A 331 -8.44 -16.83 -1.50
CA ASP A 331 -9.36 -16.50 -0.43
C ASP A 331 -9.44 -14.98 -0.18
N GLY A 332 -10.63 -14.49 0.16
CA GLY A 332 -10.91 -13.07 0.38
C GLY A 332 -10.23 -12.49 1.63
N SER A 333 -9.82 -13.33 2.58
CA SER A 333 -9.08 -12.92 3.78
C SER A 333 -7.60 -12.63 3.52
N ILE A 334 -7.06 -13.07 2.38
CA ILE A 334 -5.65 -12.85 2.02
C ILE A 334 -5.46 -11.43 1.47
N THR A 335 -4.62 -10.65 2.14
CA THR A 335 -4.26 -9.30 1.71
C THR A 335 -3.40 -9.32 0.45
N PRO A 336 -3.39 -8.26 -0.38
CA PRO A 336 -2.56 -8.26 -1.59
C PRO A 336 -1.05 -8.35 -1.29
N SER A 337 -0.57 -7.85 -0.15
CA SER A 337 0.81 -8.04 0.29
C SER A 337 1.10 -9.51 0.58
N GLN A 338 0.21 -10.21 1.29
CA GLN A 338 0.36 -11.64 1.51
C GLN A 338 0.41 -12.41 0.18
N ARG A 339 -0.41 -12.06 -0.83
CA ARG A 339 -0.29 -12.70 -2.15
C ARG A 339 1.11 -12.50 -2.77
N LYS A 340 1.66 -11.29 -2.71
CA LYS A 340 3.03 -10.98 -3.20
C LYS A 340 4.08 -11.81 -2.47
N TYR A 341 4.07 -11.80 -1.14
CA TYR A 341 5.08 -12.50 -0.34
C TYR A 341 4.91 -14.02 -0.34
N PHE A 342 3.71 -14.54 -0.60
CA PHE A 342 3.49 -15.98 -0.73
C PHE A 342 4.21 -16.56 -1.96
N GLU A 343 4.18 -15.86 -3.11
CA GLU A 343 4.97 -16.27 -4.29
C GLU A 343 6.49 -16.29 -3.99
N MET A 344 6.95 -15.40 -3.12
CA MET A 344 8.35 -15.43 -2.64
C MET A 344 8.61 -16.66 -1.76
N ILE A 345 7.71 -17.01 -0.84
CA ILE A 345 7.84 -18.23 -0.01
C ILE A 345 7.89 -19.48 -0.90
N ARG A 346 7.02 -19.56 -1.93
CA ARG A 346 7.03 -20.65 -2.91
C ARG A 346 8.36 -20.73 -3.65
N SER A 347 8.89 -19.60 -4.11
CA SER A 347 10.17 -19.53 -4.80
C SER A 347 11.34 -19.88 -3.88
N TRP A 348 11.31 -19.45 -2.63
CA TRP A 348 12.34 -19.66 -1.61
C TRP A 348 12.48 -21.12 -1.19
N GLY A 349 11.38 -21.79 -0.83
CA GLY A 349 11.46 -23.14 -0.27
C GLY A 349 10.13 -23.89 -0.20
N GLY A 350 9.03 -23.23 -0.53
CA GLY A 350 7.68 -23.77 -0.38
C GLY A 350 7.16 -23.66 1.05
N TRP A 351 5.86 -23.92 1.23
CA TRP A 351 5.18 -23.76 2.51
C TRP A 351 5.69 -24.73 3.59
N SER A 352 6.06 -25.96 3.21
CA SER A 352 6.58 -26.96 4.15
C SER A 352 7.86 -26.48 4.84
N LEU A 353 8.86 -26.03 4.06
CA LEU A 353 10.11 -25.52 4.62
C LEU A 353 9.87 -24.22 5.40
N PHE A 354 8.89 -23.41 4.98
CA PHE A 354 8.50 -22.21 5.70
C PHE A 354 7.89 -22.52 7.09
N GLN A 355 7.10 -23.60 7.22
CA GLN A 355 6.59 -24.05 8.52
C GLN A 355 7.71 -24.59 9.43
N GLU A 356 8.72 -25.24 8.87
CA GLU A 356 9.92 -25.62 9.63
C GLU A 356 10.66 -24.38 10.15
N LEU A 357 10.82 -23.35 9.31
CA LEU A 357 11.38 -22.07 9.73
C LEU A 357 10.57 -21.45 10.87
N LEU A 358 9.24 -21.35 10.75
CA LEU A 358 8.38 -20.80 11.80
C LEU A 358 8.50 -21.61 13.10
N THR A 359 8.70 -22.93 13.02
CA THR A 359 8.90 -23.78 14.19
C THR A 359 10.21 -23.46 14.90
N VAL A 360 11.31 -23.30 14.15
CA VAL A 360 12.60 -22.87 14.71
C VAL A 360 12.48 -21.48 15.34
N LEU A 361 11.88 -20.52 14.62
CA LEU A 361 11.67 -19.17 15.13
C LEU A 361 10.81 -19.18 16.40
N ARG A 362 9.82 -20.08 16.51
CA ARG A 362 9.02 -20.23 17.73
C ARG A 362 9.83 -20.70 18.93
N VAL A 363 10.76 -21.64 18.74
CA VAL A 363 11.62 -22.13 19.82
C VAL A 363 12.49 -20.98 20.35
N ILE A 364 13.08 -20.21 19.44
CA ILE A 364 13.89 -19.02 19.78
C ILE A 364 13.02 -17.94 20.46
N ALA A 365 11.83 -17.69 19.92
CA ALA A 365 10.87 -16.72 20.45
C ALA A 365 10.48 -17.06 21.90
N THR A 366 10.20 -18.34 22.19
CA THR A 366 9.94 -18.83 23.55
C THR A 366 11.12 -18.61 24.48
N LYS A 367 12.34 -18.91 24.03
CA LYS A 367 13.59 -18.72 24.80
C LYS A 367 13.79 -17.27 25.23
N HIS A 368 13.50 -16.32 24.34
CA HIS A 368 13.69 -14.88 24.57
C HIS A 368 12.42 -14.17 25.07
N GLN A 369 11.31 -14.89 25.25
CA GLN A 369 10.01 -14.36 25.68
C GLN A 369 9.44 -13.27 24.76
N VAL A 370 9.52 -13.51 23.45
CA VAL A 370 9.04 -12.63 22.38
C VAL A 370 8.24 -13.42 21.35
N ASP A 371 7.74 -12.77 20.30
CA ASP A 371 6.99 -13.41 19.21
C ASP A 371 7.90 -13.77 18.02
N ILE A 372 7.42 -14.60 17.08
CA ILE A 372 8.16 -14.97 15.86
C ILE A 372 8.58 -13.73 15.06
N SER A 373 7.71 -12.72 15.00
CA SER A 373 7.93 -11.45 14.32
C SER A 373 9.13 -10.70 14.89
N ASN A 374 9.35 -10.76 16.20
CA ASN A 374 10.50 -10.16 16.88
C ASN A 374 11.80 -10.86 16.53
N VAL A 375 11.80 -12.19 16.50
CA VAL A 375 12.97 -12.98 16.11
C VAL A 375 13.38 -12.67 14.67
N ALA A 376 12.42 -12.65 13.75
CA ALA A 376 12.67 -12.27 12.37
C ALA A 376 13.22 -10.84 12.22
N THR A 377 12.66 -9.90 12.99
CA THR A 377 13.09 -8.50 12.99
C THR A 377 14.51 -8.33 13.56
N ARG A 378 14.80 -8.98 14.70
CA ARG A 378 16.11 -8.96 15.35
C ARG A 378 17.20 -9.55 14.46
N TRP A 379 16.90 -10.64 13.74
CA TRP A 379 17.83 -11.23 12.78
C TRP A 379 18.27 -10.24 11.71
N VAL A 380 17.35 -9.44 11.15
CA VAL A 380 17.71 -8.40 10.15
C VAL A 380 18.48 -7.25 10.80
N LEU A 381 18.09 -6.81 12.01
CA LEU A 381 18.77 -5.73 12.72
C LEU A 381 20.19 -6.09 13.21
N ASP A 382 20.53 -7.37 13.34
CA ASP A 382 21.85 -7.81 13.79
C ASP A 382 22.95 -7.61 12.73
N PHE A 383 22.58 -7.43 11.46
CA PHE A 383 23.57 -7.12 10.43
C PHE A 383 24.13 -5.70 10.63
N PRO A 384 25.46 -5.52 10.67
CA PRO A 384 26.08 -4.24 11.01
C PRO A 384 25.83 -3.14 9.97
N TYR A 385 25.52 -3.52 8.73
CA TYR A 385 25.13 -2.61 7.64
C TYR A 385 23.62 -2.27 7.62
N VAL A 386 22.80 -2.87 8.49
CA VAL A 386 21.39 -2.48 8.64
C VAL A 386 21.27 -1.39 9.70
N GLY A 387 20.96 -0.18 9.24
CA GLY A 387 20.69 0.95 10.12
C GLY A 387 19.33 0.81 10.80
N ALA A 388 18.29 0.53 10.01
CA ALA A 388 16.93 0.34 10.51
C ALA A 388 16.10 -0.62 9.66
N VAL A 389 15.02 -1.12 10.27
CA VAL A 389 13.95 -1.85 9.60
C VAL A 389 12.68 -1.00 9.49
N ILE A 390 11.99 -1.11 8.37
CA ILE A 390 10.71 -0.43 8.11
C ILE A 390 9.58 -1.44 8.37
N VAL A 391 8.85 -1.21 9.45
CA VAL A 391 7.66 -2.00 9.80
C VAL A 391 6.40 -1.27 9.37
N GLY A 392 5.51 -1.97 8.66
CA GLY A 392 4.27 -1.37 8.18
C GLY A 392 3.30 -1.10 9.33
N ALA A 393 2.80 0.12 9.45
CA ALA A 393 1.75 0.49 10.40
C ALA A 393 0.46 0.81 9.63
N ARG A 394 -0.62 0.03 9.86
CA ARG A 394 -1.96 0.41 9.38
C ARG A 394 -2.63 1.28 10.43
N MET A 395 -2.25 2.55 10.46
CA MET A 395 -2.77 3.53 11.42
C MET A 395 -4.30 3.57 11.40
N GLY A 396 -4.93 3.30 12.55
CA GLY A 396 -6.37 3.27 12.72
C GLY A 396 -7.08 1.97 12.28
N ILE A 397 -6.34 0.91 11.92
CA ILE A 397 -6.90 -0.40 11.53
C ILE A 397 -6.24 -1.54 12.30
N SER A 398 -4.90 -1.61 12.33
CA SER A 398 -4.17 -2.65 13.06
C SER A 398 -2.76 -2.18 13.39
N GLU A 399 -2.41 -2.15 14.67
CA GLU A 399 -1.19 -1.55 15.20
C GLU A 399 -0.48 -2.55 16.11
N HIS A 400 0.70 -3.02 15.69
CA HIS A 400 1.51 -4.03 16.40
C HIS A 400 2.68 -3.35 17.15
N THR A 401 2.42 -2.22 17.82
CA THR A 401 3.48 -1.33 18.29
C THR A 401 4.29 -1.89 19.46
N ASP A 402 3.63 -2.43 20.49
CA ASP A 402 4.28 -3.09 21.63
C ASP A 402 5.06 -4.34 21.19
N GLU A 403 4.46 -5.11 20.27
CA GLU A 403 5.09 -6.25 19.63
C GLU A 403 6.36 -5.79 18.92
N ASN A 404 6.31 -4.80 18.01
CA ASN A 404 7.49 -4.32 17.28
C ASN A 404 8.64 -3.87 18.21
N LEU A 405 8.33 -3.15 19.30
CA LEU A 405 9.32 -2.68 20.29
C LEU A 405 9.97 -3.82 21.09
N SER A 406 9.31 -4.97 21.19
CA SER A 406 9.84 -6.18 21.83
C SER A 406 10.97 -6.84 21.03
N SER A 407 11.31 -6.30 19.85
CA SER A 407 12.51 -6.69 19.09
C SER A 407 13.82 -6.14 19.68
N PHE A 408 13.74 -5.26 20.69
CA PHE A 408 14.89 -4.64 21.35
C PHE A 408 15.12 -5.17 22.76
N GLY A 409 16.34 -4.99 23.28
CA GLY A 409 16.69 -5.34 24.66
C GLY A 409 17.14 -6.80 24.86
N TRP A 410 17.30 -7.53 23.76
CA TRP A 410 17.83 -8.89 23.72
C TRP A 410 18.59 -9.11 22.40
N SER A 411 19.33 -10.21 22.28
CA SER A 411 20.12 -10.53 21.09
C SER A 411 20.06 -12.02 20.77
N LEU A 412 20.13 -12.37 19.48
CA LEU A 412 20.30 -13.76 19.06
C LEU A 412 21.69 -14.25 19.43
N ASP A 413 21.77 -15.36 20.17
CA ASP A 413 23.04 -16.00 20.42
C ASP A 413 23.49 -16.89 19.24
N GLN A 414 24.67 -17.47 19.36
CA GLN A 414 25.25 -18.29 18.28
C GLN A 414 24.37 -19.50 17.93
N SER A 415 23.77 -20.15 18.93
CA SER A 415 22.91 -21.32 18.72
C SER A 415 21.59 -20.93 18.03
N ASP A 416 21.03 -19.76 18.36
CA ASP A 416 19.86 -19.23 17.68
C ASP A 416 20.15 -18.97 16.20
N ARG A 417 21.31 -18.36 15.90
CA ARG A 417 21.74 -18.05 14.53
C ARG A 417 21.99 -19.31 13.71
N GLU A 418 22.66 -20.30 14.30
CA GLU A 418 22.92 -21.60 13.65
C GLU A 418 21.62 -22.33 13.34
N SER A 419 20.68 -22.38 14.28
CA SER A 419 19.37 -23.04 14.08
C SER A 419 18.57 -22.40 12.94
N ILE A 420 18.61 -21.07 12.82
CA ILE A 420 18.00 -20.34 11.70
C ILE A 420 18.71 -20.72 10.40
N GLU A 421 20.03 -20.63 10.38
CA GLU A 421 20.86 -20.84 9.20
C GLU A 421 20.71 -22.26 8.62
N GLU A 422 20.56 -23.29 9.47
CA GLU A 422 20.28 -24.67 9.06
C GLU A 422 19.02 -24.79 8.18
N ILE A 423 17.99 -23.98 8.44
CA ILE A 423 16.80 -23.94 7.57
C ILE A 423 17.08 -23.12 6.31
N LEU A 424 17.75 -21.98 6.44
CA LEU A 424 18.01 -21.08 5.32
C LEU A 424 18.89 -21.72 4.24
N ILE A 425 19.87 -22.56 4.59
CA ILE A 425 20.73 -23.27 3.61
C ILE A 425 19.96 -24.32 2.79
N ARG A 426 18.83 -24.84 3.30
CA ARG A 426 17.96 -25.79 2.60
C ARG A 426 17.04 -25.11 1.59
N SER A 427 16.96 -23.78 1.63
CA SER A 427 16.18 -22.98 0.69
C SER A 427 16.96 -22.72 -0.61
N ARG A 428 16.25 -22.23 -1.63
CA ARG A 428 16.80 -21.76 -2.90
C ARG A 428 17.33 -20.31 -2.83
N ARG A 429 17.62 -19.76 -1.65
CA ARG A 429 18.06 -18.34 -1.51
C ARG A 429 19.29 -17.99 -2.35
N ALA A 430 20.25 -18.91 -2.50
CA ALA A 430 21.44 -18.71 -3.31
C ALA A 430 21.12 -18.72 -4.82
N GLU A 431 20.24 -19.63 -5.27
CA GLU A 431 19.80 -19.69 -6.67
C GLU A 431 19.00 -18.45 -7.07
N ILE A 432 18.16 -17.93 -6.17
CA ILE A 432 17.38 -16.69 -6.40
C ILE A 432 18.34 -15.50 -6.61
N PHE A 433 19.41 -15.41 -5.83
CA PHE A 433 20.46 -14.40 -6.01
C PHE A 433 21.16 -14.56 -7.37
N GLN A 434 21.61 -15.76 -7.73
CA GLN A 434 22.31 -16.01 -8.99
C GLN A 434 21.44 -15.70 -10.23
N LYS A 435 20.15 -16.07 -10.20
CA LYS A 435 19.21 -15.76 -11.29
C LYS A 435 18.96 -14.27 -11.46
N SER A 436 19.01 -13.50 -10.37
CA SER A 436 18.86 -12.04 -10.44
C SER A 436 20.02 -11.35 -11.15
N GLN A 437 21.24 -11.91 -11.10
CA GLN A 437 22.38 -11.41 -11.87
C GLN A 437 22.29 -11.76 -13.37
N SER A 438 21.78 -12.94 -13.74
CA SER A 438 21.69 -13.37 -15.14
C SER A 438 20.67 -12.60 -16.01
N ASN A 439 19.73 -11.89 -15.37
CA ASN A 439 18.75 -11.03 -16.06
C ASN A 439 19.23 -9.57 -16.21
N ALA A 440 20.41 -9.21 -15.69
CA ALA A 440 21.04 -7.94 -16.00
C ALA A 440 21.58 -8.00 -17.44
N VAL A 441 20.99 -7.18 -18.31
CA VAL A 441 21.42 -7.02 -19.71
C VAL A 441 22.94 -6.79 -19.74
N PRO A 442 23.70 -7.50 -20.60
CA PRO A 442 25.13 -7.22 -20.72
C PRO A 442 25.29 -5.78 -21.22
N GLU A 443 26.05 -4.98 -20.47
CA GLU A 443 26.47 -3.65 -20.91
C GLU A 443 27.11 -3.77 -22.30
N THR A 444 26.52 -3.05 -23.26
CA THR A 444 27.14 -2.77 -24.57
C THR A 444 27.25 -1.28 -24.75
#